data_AF-P38224-F1
#
_entry.id   AF-P38224-F1
#
_cell.length_a   1.000
_cell.length_b   1.000
_cell.length_c   1.000
_cell.angle_alpha   90.00
_cell.angle_beta   90.00
_cell.angle_gamma   90.00
#
_symmetry.space_group_name_H-M   'P 1'
#
loop_
_entity.id
_entity.type
_entity.pdbx_description
1 polymer ?
#
loop_
_entity_poly.entity_id
_entity_poly.type
_entity_poly.pdbx_seq_one_letter_code
_entity_poly.pdbx_strand_id
1 'polypeptide(L)'
;MVAISMIWFFTKRMPRIFALAFNLISIFLLIFLLIGCYNPSNQSTFLVKYKFDDNSPFYTIIEKSYEKSNTTLGLEEVIIRSGYMGVCIDNIPSQYSSYNNMTTFSNSICYARKNLSSVPLYRDLEIQLSNIASSSSKTQSSVVLNILKLAQLTSVNVIHPYVLMATVILTILMFLFILYVTVPKLPFKLAVNKFLLLLSSTIVLTWGIGAMWTHVGINASYRLVPSSSMNIITVKKGKKAAVMAWFSFAFLLLDSVVLWLIFLRDRKSLKDEIDNVPCAQNRYNNYSSDSSTLHSKV
;
A
#
# COMPACT_ATOMS: atom_id res chain seq x y z
N MET A 1 -22.40 39.45 9.59
CA MET A 1 -22.38 39.08 8.15
C MET A 1 -21.09 38.36 7.71
N VAL A 2 -19.90 38.81 8.12
CA VAL A 2 -18.62 38.14 7.76
C VAL A 2 -18.54 36.68 8.23
N ALA A 3 -18.99 36.38 9.45
CA ALA A 3 -18.97 35.01 9.97
C ALA A 3 -19.84 34.03 9.16
N ILE A 4 -21.04 34.45 8.73
CA ILE A 4 -21.97 33.61 7.94
C ILE A 4 -21.40 33.38 6.53
N SER A 5 -20.82 34.41 5.91
CA SER A 5 -20.16 34.29 4.60
C SER A 5 -18.92 33.39 4.67
N MET A 6 -18.10 33.52 5.73
CA MET A 6 -16.98 32.61 5.97
C MET A 6 -17.46 31.18 6.20
N ILE A 7 -18.45 30.94 7.06
CA ILE A 7 -19.02 29.60 7.30
C ILE A 7 -19.60 29.00 6.02
N TRP A 8 -20.24 29.80 5.16
CA TRP A 8 -20.75 29.34 3.88
C TRP A 8 -19.63 29.01 2.87
N PHE A 9 -18.57 29.82 2.86
CA PHE A 9 -17.38 29.54 2.06
C PHE A 9 -16.66 28.27 2.54
N PHE A 10 -16.53 28.10 3.86
CA PHE A 10 -15.99 26.92 4.50
C PHE A 10 -16.85 25.70 4.18
N THR A 11 -18.18 25.75 4.32
CA THR A 11 -19.05 24.61 3.99
C THR A 11 -19.08 24.25 2.51
N LYS A 12 -18.91 25.22 1.59
CA LYS A 12 -18.86 24.95 0.15
C LYS A 12 -17.52 24.35 -0.30
N ARG A 13 -16.39 24.75 0.31
CA ARG A 13 -15.02 24.28 -0.03
C ARG A 13 -14.46 23.19 0.88
N MET A 14 -14.97 23.03 2.11
CA MET A 14 -14.55 22.03 3.11
C MET A 14 -14.34 20.64 2.52
N PRO A 15 -15.30 20.06 1.76
CA PRO A 15 -15.17 18.66 1.38
C PRO A 15 -13.96 18.43 0.46
N ARG A 16 -13.56 19.43 -0.32
CA ARG A 16 -12.34 19.33 -1.16
C ARG A 16 -11.06 19.46 -0.34
N ILE A 17 -11.06 20.27 0.71
CA ILE A 17 -9.91 20.40 1.62
C ILE A 17 -9.72 19.10 2.40
N PHE A 18 -10.82 18.49 2.87
CA PHE A 18 -10.76 17.16 3.50
C PHE A 18 -10.25 16.09 2.55
N ALA A 19 -10.74 16.06 1.30
CA ALA A 19 -10.24 15.14 0.29
C ALA A 19 -8.73 15.33 0.04
N LEU A 20 -8.25 16.58 -0.05
CA LEU A 20 -6.80 16.84 -0.18
C LEU A 20 -6.01 16.32 1.02
N ALA A 21 -6.51 16.52 2.24
CA ALA A 21 -5.84 16.06 3.46
C ALA A 21 -5.76 14.53 3.55
N PHE A 22 -6.88 13.84 3.31
CA PHE A 22 -6.93 12.37 3.31
C PHE A 22 -6.09 11.77 2.20
N ASN A 23 -6.08 12.38 1.01
CA ASN A 23 -5.25 11.94 -0.09
C ASN A 23 -3.76 12.09 0.22
N LEU A 24 -3.35 13.23 0.80
CA LEU A 24 -1.98 13.46 1.25
C LEU A 24 -1.53 12.41 2.26
N ILE A 25 -2.35 12.14 3.29
CA ILE A 25 -2.06 11.11 4.30
C ILE A 25 -1.93 9.74 3.63
N SER A 26 -2.82 9.41 2.69
CA SER A 26 -2.78 8.15 1.95
C SER A 26 -1.49 7.99 1.16
N ILE A 27 -1.01 9.04 0.48
CA ILE A 27 0.25 9.03 -0.27
C ILE A 27 1.41 8.69 0.67
N PHE A 28 1.52 9.36 1.83
CA PHE A 28 2.57 9.06 2.80
C PHE A 28 2.50 7.62 3.30
N LEU A 29 1.30 7.14 3.68
CA LEU A 29 1.11 5.75 4.13
C LEU A 29 1.52 4.74 3.07
N LEU A 30 1.13 4.93 1.81
CA LEU A 30 1.47 4.02 0.71
C LEU A 30 2.98 4.04 0.40
N ILE A 31 3.63 5.21 0.43
CA ILE A 31 5.08 5.33 0.22
C ILE A 31 5.85 4.65 1.36
N PHE A 32 5.48 4.89 2.62
CA PHE A 32 6.13 4.23 3.76
C PHE A 32 5.90 2.72 3.76
N LEU A 33 4.74 2.25 3.29
CA LEU A 33 4.46 0.84 3.10
C LEU A 33 5.35 0.24 2.00
N LEU A 34 5.55 0.96 0.89
CA LEU A 34 6.36 0.54 -0.26
C LEU A 34 7.85 0.43 0.08
N ILE A 35 8.38 1.41 0.80
CA ILE A 35 9.79 1.51 1.22
C ILE A 35 10.04 0.72 2.53
N GLY A 36 8.98 0.20 3.14
CA GLY A 36 9.07 -0.64 4.34
C GLY A 36 10.05 -1.80 4.14
N CYS A 37 10.99 -1.94 5.07
CA CYS A 37 12.01 -2.99 5.04
C CYS A 37 12.96 -2.92 3.83
N TYR A 38 13.15 -1.74 3.22
CA TYR A 38 14.17 -1.51 2.18
C TYR A 38 15.53 -1.05 2.75
N ASN A 39 15.52 -0.35 3.87
CA ASN A 39 16.71 0.17 4.56
C ASN A 39 16.59 -0.20 6.05
N PRO A 40 17.72 -0.38 6.77
CA PRO A 40 17.70 -0.67 8.19
C PRO A 40 16.84 0.29 9.03
N SER A 41 16.81 1.58 8.68
CA SER A 41 16.00 2.59 9.36
C SER A 41 14.48 2.31 9.33
N ASN A 42 14.01 1.53 8.33
CA ASN A 42 12.59 1.25 8.09
C ASN A 42 12.21 -0.22 8.34
N GLN A 43 13.04 -0.98 9.07
CA GLN A 43 12.80 -2.39 9.40
C GLN A 43 11.54 -2.64 10.25
N SER A 44 11.05 -1.62 10.96
CA SER A 44 9.83 -1.73 11.76
C SER A 44 8.58 -1.92 10.89
N THR A 45 8.62 -1.47 9.64
CA THR A 45 7.55 -1.65 8.66
C THR A 45 7.87 -2.85 7.77
N PHE A 46 7.52 -4.03 8.25
CA PHE A 46 7.66 -5.30 7.50
C PHE A 46 6.28 -5.92 7.26
N LEU A 47 6.16 -6.80 6.27
CA LEU A 47 4.94 -7.56 5.97
C LEU A 47 4.94 -8.89 6.72
N VAL A 48 6.06 -9.61 6.65
CA VAL A 48 6.26 -10.90 7.28
C VAL A 48 7.64 -10.96 7.93
N LYS A 49 7.72 -11.49 9.15
CA LYS A 49 8.98 -11.80 9.84
C LYS A 49 9.11 -13.31 9.98
N TYR A 50 10.26 -13.85 9.63
CA TYR A 50 10.67 -15.24 9.79
C TYR A 50 11.78 -15.33 10.84
N LYS A 51 11.71 -16.34 11.69
CA LYS A 51 12.77 -16.70 12.66
C LYS A 51 12.75 -18.23 12.82
N PHE A 52 13.89 -18.85 13.09
CA PHE A 52 13.88 -20.21 13.63
C PHE A 52 13.15 -20.24 14.98
N ASP A 53 12.39 -21.32 15.23
CA ASP A 53 11.70 -21.52 16.50
C ASP A 53 12.64 -22.20 17.49
N ASP A 54 12.98 -21.48 18.56
CA ASP A 54 13.82 -22.00 19.64
C ASP A 54 13.14 -23.15 20.39
N ASN A 55 11.81 -23.30 20.27
CA ASN A 55 11.04 -24.40 20.85
C ASN A 55 10.91 -25.61 19.92
N SER A 56 11.44 -25.54 18.70
CA SER A 56 11.40 -26.67 17.77
C SER A 56 12.26 -27.82 18.29
N PRO A 57 11.81 -29.09 18.22
CA PRO A 57 12.67 -30.23 18.53
C PRO A 57 13.92 -30.30 17.63
N PHE A 58 13.90 -29.63 16.48
CA PHE A 58 15.02 -29.54 15.56
C PHE A 58 15.99 -28.40 15.86
N TYR A 59 15.68 -27.48 16.78
CA TYR A 59 16.50 -26.29 17.02
C TYR A 59 17.94 -26.65 17.42
N THR A 60 18.12 -27.64 18.29
CA THR A 60 19.45 -28.13 18.69
C THR A 60 20.26 -28.71 17.54
N ILE A 61 19.61 -29.25 16.50
CA ILE A 61 20.28 -29.76 15.29
C ILE A 61 20.71 -28.59 14.40
N ILE A 62 19.90 -27.53 14.35
CA ILE A 62 20.16 -26.31 13.58
C ILE A 62 21.33 -25.54 14.20
N GLU A 63 21.29 -25.30 15.51
CA GLU A 63 22.35 -24.68 16.31
C GLU A 63 23.69 -25.41 16.07
N LYS A 64 23.72 -26.74 16.27
CA LYS A 64 24.91 -27.56 16.00
C LYS A 64 25.37 -27.53 14.55
N SER A 65 24.47 -27.29 13.58
CA SER A 65 24.86 -27.17 12.18
C SER A 65 25.61 -25.87 11.92
N TYR A 66 25.27 -24.79 12.61
CA TYR A 66 25.91 -23.49 12.52
C TYR A 66 27.19 -23.39 13.36
N GLU A 67 27.29 -24.13 14.46
CA GLU A 67 28.51 -24.25 15.27
C GLU A 67 29.69 -24.91 14.54
N LYS A 68 29.44 -25.67 13.46
CA LYS A 68 30.51 -26.37 12.71
C LYS A 68 31.55 -25.44 12.10
N SER A 69 31.20 -24.17 11.86
CA SER A 69 32.13 -23.17 11.36
C SER A 69 32.07 -21.92 12.22
N ASN A 70 33.24 -21.41 12.63
CA ASN A 70 33.37 -20.14 13.35
C ASN A 70 32.74 -18.96 12.59
N THR A 71 32.61 -19.06 11.27
CA THR A 71 32.00 -18.02 10.43
C THR A 71 30.49 -18.01 10.54
N THR A 72 29.84 -19.15 10.80
CA THR A 72 28.38 -19.31 10.78
C THR A 72 27.74 -19.36 12.16
N LEU A 73 28.55 -19.40 13.22
CA LEU A 73 28.09 -19.40 14.61
C LEU A 73 27.11 -18.24 14.86
N GLY A 74 25.92 -18.51 15.42
CA GLY A 74 24.92 -17.49 15.74
C GLY A 74 23.91 -17.20 14.61
N LEU A 75 24.05 -17.80 13.43
CA LEU A 75 23.10 -17.58 12.32
C LEU A 75 21.69 -18.14 12.60
N GLU A 76 21.53 -19.03 13.59
CA GLU A 76 20.24 -19.53 14.07
C GLU A 76 19.36 -18.44 14.72
N GLU A 77 19.95 -17.38 15.26
CA GLU A 77 19.21 -16.29 15.91
C GLU A 77 18.74 -15.18 14.94
N VAL A 78 19.07 -15.34 13.67
CA VAL A 78 18.82 -14.34 12.63
C VAL A 78 17.32 -14.14 12.41
N ILE A 79 16.93 -12.87 12.28
CA ILE A 79 15.56 -12.47 12.03
C ILE A 79 15.45 -11.94 10.61
N ILE A 80 14.60 -12.57 9.79
CA ILE A 80 14.41 -12.16 8.39
C ILE A 80 13.07 -11.47 8.25
N ARG A 81 13.08 -10.20 7.84
CA ARG A 81 11.89 -9.39 7.60
C ARG A 81 11.74 -9.16 6.10
N SER A 82 10.54 -9.38 5.59
CA SER A 82 10.20 -9.20 4.19
C SER A 82 9.25 -8.01 4.03
N GLY A 83 9.59 -7.08 3.15
CA GLY A 83 8.75 -5.95 2.72
C GLY A 83 8.33 -6.06 1.25
N TYR A 84 7.78 -4.98 0.69
CA TYR A 84 7.39 -4.95 -0.73
C TYR A 84 8.59 -4.86 -1.68
N MET A 85 9.61 -4.08 -1.32
CA MET A 85 10.78 -3.82 -2.19
C MET A 85 12.06 -4.52 -1.75
N GLY A 86 12.16 -4.90 -0.47
CA GLY A 86 13.38 -5.42 0.11
C GLY A 86 13.11 -6.46 1.19
N VAL A 87 14.19 -7.14 1.55
CA VAL A 87 14.24 -8.09 2.65
C VAL A 87 15.38 -7.62 3.55
N CYS A 88 15.08 -7.35 4.82
CA CYS A 88 16.08 -7.04 5.82
C CYS A 88 16.33 -8.26 6.70
N ILE A 89 17.58 -8.41 7.11
CA ILE A 89 18.05 -9.46 7.98
C ILE A 89 18.65 -8.76 9.19
N ASP A 90 18.14 -9.07 10.38
CA ASP A 90 18.63 -8.54 11.65
C ASP A 90 19.29 -9.65 12.48
N ASN A 91 20.01 -9.24 13.52
CA ASN A 91 20.79 -10.12 14.41
C ASN A 91 21.87 -10.89 13.66
N ILE A 92 22.55 -10.24 12.70
CA ILE A 92 23.72 -10.84 12.07
C ILE A 92 24.87 -10.84 13.09
N PRO A 93 25.47 -12.00 13.39
CA PRO A 93 26.56 -12.06 14.34
C PRO A 93 27.79 -11.29 13.86
N SER A 94 28.47 -10.61 14.78
CA SER A 94 29.63 -9.76 14.45
C SER A 94 30.77 -10.51 13.76
N GLN A 95 30.97 -11.79 14.10
CA GLN A 95 31.94 -12.68 13.46
C GLN A 95 31.65 -12.87 11.95
N TYR A 96 30.37 -12.94 11.57
CA TYR A 96 29.97 -13.08 10.17
C TYR A 96 30.26 -11.80 9.38
N SER A 97 29.95 -10.64 9.99
CA SER A 97 30.23 -9.32 9.40
C SER A 97 31.72 -9.09 9.21
N SER A 98 32.53 -9.49 10.18
CA SER A 98 34.00 -9.40 10.10
C SER A 98 34.58 -10.30 9.02
N TYR A 99 34.07 -11.53 8.88
CA TYR A 99 34.56 -12.47 7.88
C TYR A 99 34.26 -12.04 6.45
N ASN A 100 33.09 -11.45 6.21
CA ASN A 100 32.65 -11.05 4.87
C ASN A 100 33.03 -9.61 4.49
N ASN A 101 33.95 -8.96 5.23
CA ASN A 101 34.35 -7.57 5.00
C ASN A 101 33.13 -6.63 4.84
N MET A 102 32.07 -6.84 5.63
CA MET A 102 30.94 -5.93 5.60
C MET A 102 31.42 -4.60 6.17
N THR A 103 31.40 -3.56 5.32
CA THR A 103 31.87 -2.21 5.65
C THR A 103 31.06 -1.55 6.76
N THR A 104 29.89 -2.10 7.08
CA THR A 104 29.04 -1.69 8.17
C THR A 104 28.94 -2.83 9.18
N PHE A 105 29.48 -2.62 10.39
CA PHE A 105 29.20 -3.43 11.59
C PHE A 105 27.75 -3.23 12.08
N SER A 106 26.81 -3.14 11.16
CA SER A 106 25.40 -3.11 11.50
C SER A 106 24.94 -4.54 11.66
N ASN A 107 24.38 -4.86 12.84
CA ASN A 107 23.67 -6.11 13.14
C ASN A 107 22.51 -6.41 12.18
N SER A 108 22.26 -5.53 11.20
CA SER A 108 21.22 -5.68 10.23
C SER A 108 21.62 -5.19 8.85
N ILE A 109 21.27 -5.94 7.82
CA ILE A 109 21.50 -5.63 6.41
C ILE A 109 20.19 -5.75 5.63
N CYS A 110 20.01 -4.97 4.57
CA CYS A 110 18.83 -5.06 3.73
C CYS A 110 19.24 -5.27 2.27
N TYR A 111 18.59 -6.22 1.63
CA TYR A 111 18.78 -6.55 0.22
C TYR A 111 17.54 -6.19 -0.59
N ALA A 112 17.73 -5.82 -1.84
CA ALA A 112 16.62 -5.70 -2.78
C ALA A 112 15.93 -7.07 -2.97
N ARG A 113 14.62 -7.09 -3.19
CA ARG A 113 13.83 -8.34 -3.31
C ARG A 113 14.31 -9.32 -4.40
N LYS A 114 15.02 -8.84 -5.43
CA LYS A 114 15.52 -9.65 -6.54
C LYS A 114 16.98 -10.04 -6.27
N ASN A 115 17.36 -11.23 -6.74
CA ASN A 115 18.73 -11.73 -6.69
C ASN A 115 19.30 -11.96 -5.28
N LEU A 116 18.46 -12.33 -4.30
CA LEU A 116 18.99 -12.77 -3.00
C LEU A 116 19.90 -14.00 -3.13
N SER A 117 19.70 -14.84 -4.16
CA SER A 117 20.51 -16.04 -4.38
C SER A 117 22.00 -15.79 -4.68
N SER A 118 22.39 -14.55 -5.02
CA SER A 118 23.80 -14.20 -5.23
C SER A 118 24.49 -13.68 -3.97
N VAL A 119 23.75 -13.50 -2.87
CA VAL A 119 24.29 -13.00 -1.61
C VAL A 119 24.99 -14.15 -0.87
N PRO A 120 26.20 -13.98 -0.31
CA PRO A 120 26.90 -15.04 0.43
C PRO A 120 26.01 -15.63 1.55
N LEU A 121 25.31 -14.76 2.28
CA LEU A 121 24.38 -15.12 3.35
C LEU A 121 23.21 -16.03 2.89
N TYR A 122 22.86 -16.03 1.60
CA TYR A 122 21.86 -16.96 1.09
C TYR A 122 22.34 -18.41 1.14
N ARG A 123 23.63 -18.66 0.85
CA ARG A 123 24.22 -19.99 0.95
C ARG A 123 24.49 -20.38 2.40
N ASP A 124 24.91 -19.42 3.21
CA ASP A 124 25.24 -19.69 4.61
C ASP A 124 23.99 -19.96 5.47
N LEU A 125 22.82 -19.40 5.12
CA LEU A 125 21.53 -19.70 5.76
C LEU A 125 20.86 -20.99 5.22
N GLU A 126 21.54 -21.75 4.38
CA GLU A 126 21.03 -22.99 3.80
C GLU A 126 21.26 -24.17 4.75
N ILE A 127 20.20 -24.69 5.37
CA ILE A 127 20.29 -25.89 6.22
C ILE A 127 19.94 -27.09 5.36
N GLN A 128 20.89 -28.00 5.19
CA GLN A 128 20.65 -29.28 4.57
C GLN A 128 20.17 -30.26 5.64
N LEU A 129 18.86 -30.53 5.66
CA LEU A 129 18.31 -31.61 6.49
C LEU A 129 18.58 -32.94 5.78
N SER A 130 19.66 -33.60 6.15
CA SER A 130 20.01 -34.93 5.69
C SER A 130 19.42 -35.99 6.62
N ASN A 131 18.14 -36.34 6.49
CA ASN A 131 17.65 -37.65 6.93
C ASN A 131 16.23 -37.96 6.42
N ILE A 132 16.14 -38.44 5.18
CA ILE A 132 15.16 -39.48 4.84
C ILE A 132 15.98 -40.59 4.19
N ALA A 133 16.32 -41.60 4.99
CA ALA A 133 16.88 -42.84 4.48
C ALA A 133 15.78 -43.58 3.70
N SER A 134 15.59 -43.20 2.44
CA SER A 134 14.93 -44.06 1.46
C SER A 134 15.83 -45.27 1.29
N SER A 135 15.47 -46.42 1.87
CA SER A 135 16.35 -47.61 2.03
C SER A 135 16.72 -48.33 0.72
N SER A 136 16.75 -47.65 -0.43
CA SER A 136 16.96 -48.30 -1.73
C SER A 136 17.60 -47.41 -2.82
N SER A 137 18.04 -46.18 -2.52
CA SER A 137 18.63 -45.32 -3.56
C SER A 137 19.84 -44.56 -3.04
N LYS A 138 21.00 -44.76 -3.70
CA LYS A 138 22.29 -44.09 -3.45
C LYS A 138 22.28 -42.56 -3.70
N THR A 139 21.09 -41.95 -3.77
CA THR A 139 20.85 -40.53 -3.92
C THR A 139 20.07 -40.04 -2.71
N GLN A 140 20.78 -39.68 -1.64
CA GLN A 140 20.21 -38.95 -0.51
C GLN A 140 19.65 -37.63 -1.05
N SER A 141 18.34 -37.50 -1.10
CA SER A 141 17.69 -36.22 -1.42
C SER A 141 17.76 -35.36 -0.16
N SER A 142 18.74 -34.46 -0.08
CA SER A 142 18.80 -33.49 1.01
C SER A 142 17.65 -32.49 0.86
N VAL A 143 16.84 -32.36 1.91
CA VAL A 143 15.82 -31.31 1.94
C VAL A 143 16.51 -30.03 2.37
N VAL A 144 16.74 -29.15 1.40
CA VAL A 144 17.35 -27.84 1.61
C VAL A 144 16.29 -26.89 2.18
N LEU A 145 16.40 -26.56 3.47
CA LEU A 145 15.60 -25.53 4.10
C LEU A 145 16.39 -24.22 4.12
N ASN A 146 15.91 -23.23 3.36
CA ASN A 146 16.51 -21.90 3.33
C ASN A 146 15.45 -20.86 3.68
N ILE A 147 15.56 -20.29 4.87
CA ILE A 147 14.62 -19.31 5.41
C ILE A 147 14.64 -18.00 4.57
N LEU A 148 15.77 -17.66 3.97
CA LEU A 148 15.90 -16.49 3.10
C LEU A 148 15.23 -16.71 1.74
N LYS A 149 15.30 -17.94 1.19
CA LYS A 149 14.52 -18.34 0.01
C LYS A 149 13.02 -18.18 0.25
N LEU A 150 12.54 -18.48 1.46
CA LEU A 150 11.13 -18.34 1.81
C LEU A 150 10.68 -16.87 1.85
N ALA A 151 11.51 -15.99 2.39
CA ALA A 151 11.30 -14.54 2.35
C ALA A 151 11.34 -13.99 0.92
N GLN A 152 12.26 -14.48 0.07
CA GLN A 152 12.33 -14.14 -1.35
C GLN A 152 11.07 -14.58 -2.09
N LEU A 153 10.65 -15.84 -1.95
CA LEU A 153 9.43 -16.38 -2.58
C LEU A 153 8.20 -15.56 -2.18
N THR A 154 8.10 -15.18 -0.91
CA THR A 154 6.97 -14.36 -0.42
C THR A 154 7.01 -12.95 -1.02
N SER A 155 8.17 -12.31 -1.06
CA SER A 155 8.31 -10.94 -1.61
C SER A 155 8.24 -10.84 -3.14
N VAL A 156 8.61 -11.91 -3.87
CA VAL A 156 8.67 -11.89 -5.34
C VAL A 156 7.42 -12.50 -5.96
N ASN A 157 6.98 -13.66 -5.45
CA ASN A 157 5.93 -14.46 -6.10
C ASN A 157 4.57 -14.28 -5.43
N VAL A 158 4.51 -14.09 -4.11
CA VAL A 158 3.23 -13.96 -3.40
C VAL A 158 2.79 -12.51 -3.35
N ILE A 159 3.69 -11.59 -3.02
CA ILE A 159 3.37 -10.19 -2.83
C ILE A 159 3.89 -9.40 -4.04
N HIS A 160 2.98 -8.96 -4.92
CA HIS A 160 3.36 -8.18 -6.09
C HIS A 160 3.43 -6.67 -5.78
N PRO A 161 4.63 -6.07 -5.70
CA PRO A 161 4.74 -4.65 -5.35
C PRO A 161 4.35 -3.71 -6.49
N TYR A 162 4.21 -4.22 -7.72
CA TYR A 162 3.83 -3.43 -8.88
C TYR A 162 2.43 -2.81 -8.74
N VAL A 163 1.51 -3.53 -8.08
CA VAL A 163 0.17 -3.00 -7.78
C VAL A 163 0.28 -1.81 -6.83
N LEU A 164 1.08 -1.92 -5.76
CA LEU A 164 1.32 -0.82 -4.83
C LEU A 164 2.01 0.37 -5.52
N MET A 165 3.04 0.13 -6.34
CA MET A 165 3.70 1.18 -7.14
C MET A 165 2.72 1.94 -8.03
N ALA A 166 1.88 1.21 -8.79
CA ALA A 166 0.87 1.80 -9.66
C ALA A 166 -0.14 2.64 -8.85
N THR A 167 -0.59 2.13 -7.71
CA THR A 167 -1.51 2.89 -6.84
C THR A 167 -0.88 4.16 -6.29
N VAL A 168 0.40 4.14 -5.90
CA VAL A 168 1.12 5.36 -5.46
C VAL A 168 1.12 6.40 -6.58
N ILE A 169 1.51 6.03 -7.80
CA ILE A 169 1.54 6.94 -8.94
C ILE A 169 0.15 7.52 -9.22
N LEU A 170 -0.88 6.67 -9.23
CA LEU A 170 -2.27 7.09 -9.47
C LEU A 170 -2.78 8.00 -8.35
N THR A 171 -2.42 7.77 -7.07
CA THR A 171 -2.80 8.64 -5.96
C THR A 171 -2.12 10.01 -6.02
N ILE A 172 -0.85 10.08 -6.42
CA ILE A 172 -0.17 11.37 -6.65
C ILE A 172 -0.84 12.13 -7.79
N LEU A 173 -1.17 11.43 -8.88
CA LEU A 173 -1.90 12.02 -10.01
C LEU A 173 -3.31 12.48 -9.59
N MET A 174 -4.00 11.73 -8.74
CA MET A 174 -5.28 12.13 -8.13
C MET A 174 -5.13 13.41 -7.29
N PHE A 175 -4.07 13.52 -6.46
CA PHE A 175 -3.77 14.73 -5.69
C PHE A 175 -3.61 15.97 -6.59
N LEU A 176 -2.84 15.84 -7.69
CA LEU A 176 -2.66 16.92 -8.65
C LEU A 176 -3.97 17.34 -9.32
N PHE A 177 -4.84 16.39 -9.66
CA PHE A 177 -6.16 16.71 -10.23
C PHE A 177 -7.11 17.36 -9.22
N ILE A 178 -7.08 16.95 -7.94
CA ILE A 178 -7.87 17.61 -6.89
C ILE A 178 -7.39 19.06 -6.71
N LEU A 179 -6.07 19.31 -6.72
CA LEU A 179 -5.51 20.66 -6.69
C LEU A 179 -5.97 21.48 -7.89
N TYR A 180 -5.87 20.93 -9.11
CA TYR A 180 -6.32 21.58 -10.34
C TYR A 180 -7.80 22.00 -10.25
N VAL A 181 -8.68 21.12 -9.81
CA VAL A 181 -10.12 21.38 -9.70
C VAL A 181 -10.47 22.39 -8.59
N THR A 182 -9.59 22.56 -7.61
CA THR A 182 -9.79 23.47 -6.46
C THR A 182 -9.49 24.92 -6.82
N VAL A 183 -8.58 25.18 -7.77
CA VAL A 183 -8.29 26.52 -8.25
C VAL A 183 -9.49 27.08 -9.04
N PRO A 184 -10.06 28.23 -8.64
CA PRO A 184 -11.15 28.85 -9.38
C PRO A 184 -10.67 29.38 -10.75
N LYS A 185 -11.56 29.37 -11.76
CA LYS A 185 -11.36 29.92 -13.12
C LYS A 185 -10.54 29.10 -14.14
N LEU A 186 -10.29 27.82 -13.90
CA LEU A 186 -9.64 26.95 -14.90
C LEU A 186 -10.64 26.37 -15.92
N PRO A 187 -10.26 26.29 -17.22
CA PRO A 187 -11.09 25.66 -18.25
C PRO A 187 -11.23 24.15 -18.01
N PHE A 188 -12.23 23.51 -18.63
CA PHE A 188 -12.45 22.06 -18.59
C PHE A 188 -12.73 21.41 -17.22
N LYS A 189 -13.08 22.20 -16.19
CA LYS A 189 -13.37 21.68 -14.83
C LYS A 189 -14.37 20.52 -14.79
N LEU A 190 -15.41 20.55 -15.64
CA LEU A 190 -16.43 19.49 -15.68
C LEU A 190 -15.84 18.15 -16.20
N ALA A 191 -14.99 18.20 -17.21
CA ALA A 191 -14.33 17.01 -17.76
C ALA A 191 -13.34 16.42 -16.74
N VAL A 192 -12.54 17.28 -16.09
CA VAL A 192 -11.60 16.85 -15.05
C VAL A 192 -12.33 16.24 -13.86
N ASN A 193 -13.48 16.79 -13.43
CA ASN A 193 -14.29 16.19 -12.38
C ASN A 193 -14.80 14.79 -12.72
N LYS A 194 -15.28 14.58 -13.96
CA LYS A 194 -15.72 13.26 -14.43
C LYS A 194 -14.56 12.26 -14.45
N PHE A 195 -13.39 12.69 -14.94
CA PHE A 195 -12.19 11.87 -14.94
C PHE A 195 -11.74 11.52 -13.50
N LEU A 196 -11.77 12.49 -12.59
CA LEU A 196 -11.39 12.32 -11.19
C LEU A 196 -12.29 11.30 -10.46
N LEU A 197 -13.59 11.26 -10.77
CA LEU A 197 -14.51 10.25 -10.22
C LEU A 197 -14.14 8.84 -10.69
N LEU A 198 -13.90 8.69 -11.99
CA LEU A 198 -13.48 7.41 -12.57
C LEU A 198 -12.13 6.98 -11.98
N LEU A 199 -11.17 7.89 -11.91
CA LEU A 199 -9.86 7.65 -11.34
C LEU A 199 -9.95 7.24 -9.87
N SER A 200 -10.73 7.95 -9.05
CA SER A 200 -10.90 7.62 -7.62
C SER A 200 -11.47 6.21 -7.42
N SER A 201 -12.46 5.83 -8.22
CA SER A 201 -13.09 4.51 -8.14
C SER A 201 -12.09 3.42 -8.54
N THR A 202 -11.33 3.64 -9.62
CA THR A 202 -10.29 2.72 -10.07
C THR A 202 -9.15 2.57 -9.06
N ILE A 203 -8.74 3.65 -8.39
CA ILE A 203 -7.72 3.62 -7.33
C ILE A 203 -8.20 2.78 -6.14
N VAL A 204 -9.43 3.02 -5.65
CA VAL A 204 -10.01 2.27 -4.53
C VAL A 204 -10.10 0.78 -4.86
N LEU A 205 -10.54 0.43 -6.07
CA LEU A 205 -10.62 -0.97 -6.51
C LEU A 205 -9.22 -1.61 -6.62
N THR A 206 -8.28 -0.94 -7.27
CA THR A 206 -6.92 -1.47 -7.48
C THR A 206 -6.19 -1.66 -6.15
N TRP A 207 -6.25 -0.67 -5.26
CA TRP A 207 -5.62 -0.76 -3.95
C TRP A 207 -6.37 -1.72 -3.02
N GLY A 208 -7.71 -1.76 -3.08
CA GLY A 208 -8.51 -2.73 -2.32
C GLY A 208 -8.12 -4.17 -2.66
N ILE A 209 -8.01 -4.50 -3.95
CA ILE A 209 -7.51 -5.80 -4.42
C ILE A 209 -6.08 -6.04 -3.93
N GLY A 210 -5.20 -5.03 -4.06
CA GLY A 210 -3.81 -5.12 -3.61
C GLY A 210 -3.67 -5.40 -2.11
N ALA A 211 -4.40 -4.66 -1.27
CA ALA A 211 -4.40 -4.81 0.19
C ALA A 211 -5.02 -6.14 0.64
N MET A 212 -6.09 -6.59 -0.01
CA MET A 212 -6.69 -7.91 0.25
C MET A 212 -5.71 -9.03 -0.14
N TRP A 213 -5.08 -8.93 -1.32
CA TRP A 213 -4.11 -9.91 -1.79
C TRP A 213 -2.93 -10.03 -0.85
N THR A 214 -2.37 -8.92 -0.38
CA THR A 214 -1.25 -8.95 0.57
C THR A 214 -1.67 -9.48 1.93
N HIS A 215 -2.87 -9.15 2.41
CA HIS A 215 -3.40 -9.70 3.63
C HIS A 215 -3.58 -11.23 3.55
N VAL A 216 -4.14 -11.74 2.44
CA VAL A 216 -4.27 -13.18 2.18
C VAL A 216 -2.90 -13.85 2.09
N GLY A 217 -1.96 -13.26 1.34
CA GLY A 217 -0.60 -13.78 1.21
C GLY A 217 0.14 -13.88 2.54
N ILE A 218 0.08 -12.82 3.37
CA ILE A 218 0.67 -12.81 4.72
C ILE A 218 0.01 -13.86 5.62
N ASN A 219 -1.32 -14.00 5.56
CA ASN A 219 -2.05 -14.97 6.36
C ASN A 219 -1.76 -16.41 5.92
N ALA A 220 -1.62 -16.65 4.62
CA ALA A 220 -1.20 -17.93 4.06
C ALA A 220 0.21 -18.28 4.54
N SER A 221 1.19 -17.37 4.43
CA SER A 221 2.54 -17.60 4.94
C SER A 221 2.55 -17.86 6.44
N TYR A 222 1.75 -17.13 7.23
CA TYR A 222 1.65 -17.33 8.67
C TYR A 222 1.14 -18.71 9.08
N ARG A 223 0.21 -19.30 8.33
CA ARG A 223 -0.39 -20.60 8.66
C ARG A 223 0.34 -21.77 8.01
N LEU A 224 0.75 -21.61 6.75
CA LEU A 224 1.35 -22.68 5.96
C LEU A 224 2.81 -22.92 6.34
N VAL A 225 3.62 -21.86 6.50
CA VAL A 225 5.06 -22.04 6.72
C VAL A 225 5.39 -22.81 8.00
N PRO A 226 4.84 -22.47 9.18
CA PRO A 226 5.11 -23.26 10.39
C PRO A 226 4.63 -24.71 10.23
N SER A 227 3.42 -24.91 9.69
CA SER A 227 2.84 -26.24 9.49
C SER A 227 3.65 -27.11 8.53
N SER A 228 4.12 -26.54 7.41
CA SER A 228 4.92 -27.23 6.39
C SER A 228 6.38 -27.43 6.81
N SER A 229 6.89 -26.62 7.74
CA SER A 229 8.26 -26.75 8.27
C SER A 229 8.33 -27.52 9.59
N MET A 230 7.26 -28.22 10.00
CA MET A 230 7.20 -28.92 11.29
C MET A 230 7.55 -28.02 12.49
N ASN A 231 7.09 -26.77 12.45
CA ASN A 231 7.41 -25.71 13.42
C ASN A 231 8.90 -25.41 13.57
N ILE A 232 9.75 -25.69 12.56
CA ILE A 232 11.15 -25.24 12.55
C ILE A 232 11.21 -23.70 12.37
N ILE A 233 10.29 -23.13 11.59
CA ILE A 233 10.26 -21.70 11.29
C ILE A 233 9.00 -21.07 11.88
N THR A 234 9.18 -20.09 12.75
CA THR A 234 8.10 -19.20 13.18
C THR A 234 7.90 -18.06 12.20
N VAL A 235 6.64 -17.72 11.95
CA VAL A 235 6.26 -16.60 11.11
C VAL A 235 5.43 -15.62 11.92
N LYS A 236 5.77 -14.33 11.84
CA LYS A 236 5.02 -13.24 12.49
C LYS A 236 4.52 -12.23 11.47
N LYS A 237 3.25 -11.87 11.58
CA LYS A 237 2.60 -10.85 10.73
C LYS A 237 3.07 -9.44 11.12
N GLY A 238 3.32 -8.61 10.13
CA GLY A 238 3.65 -7.20 10.30
C GLY A 238 2.43 -6.34 10.62
N LYS A 239 2.15 -6.12 11.91
CA LYS A 239 1.00 -5.30 12.35
C LYS A 239 1.04 -3.87 11.81
N LYS A 240 2.21 -3.23 11.82
CA LYS A 240 2.40 -1.84 11.36
C LYS A 240 2.07 -1.70 9.86
N ALA A 241 2.60 -2.60 9.02
CA ALA A 241 2.32 -2.58 7.59
C ALA A 241 0.83 -2.88 7.28
N ALA A 242 0.22 -3.82 8.01
CA ALA A 242 -1.21 -4.10 7.87
C ALA A 242 -2.08 -2.87 8.22
N VAL A 243 -1.77 -2.18 9.32
CA VAL A 243 -2.43 -0.92 9.71
C VAL A 243 -2.26 0.14 8.61
N MET A 244 -1.04 0.37 8.12
CA MET A 244 -0.79 1.34 7.04
C MET A 244 -1.61 1.02 5.78
N ALA A 245 -1.70 -0.25 5.39
CA ALA A 245 -2.46 -0.67 4.21
C ALA A 245 -3.98 -0.47 4.36
N TRP A 246 -4.54 -0.82 5.52
CA TRP A 246 -5.98 -0.67 5.78
C TRP A 246 -6.39 0.78 6.01
N PHE A 247 -5.54 1.58 6.68
CA PHE A 247 -5.81 3.01 6.84
C PHE A 247 -5.70 3.77 5.52
N SER A 248 -4.71 3.47 4.67
CA SER A 248 -4.65 4.06 3.34
C SER A 248 -5.87 3.68 2.49
N PHE A 249 -6.32 2.42 2.56
CA PHE A 249 -7.55 2.00 1.91
C PHE A 249 -8.78 2.76 2.43
N ALA A 250 -8.93 2.92 3.75
CA ALA A 250 -10.04 3.65 4.35
C ALA A 250 -10.07 5.12 3.92
N PHE A 251 -8.91 5.80 3.89
CA PHE A 251 -8.83 7.19 3.43
C PHE A 251 -9.13 7.32 1.93
N LEU A 252 -8.65 6.40 1.08
CA LEU A 252 -9.01 6.40 -0.34
C LEU A 252 -10.51 6.14 -0.57
N LEU A 253 -11.13 5.28 0.23
CA LEU A 253 -12.57 5.06 0.20
C LEU A 253 -13.33 6.33 0.60
N LEU A 254 -12.92 6.98 1.70
CA LEU A 254 -13.50 8.26 2.12
C LEU A 254 -13.34 9.33 1.04
N ASP A 255 -12.17 9.43 0.40
CA ASP A 255 -11.94 10.34 -0.72
C ASP A 255 -12.90 10.07 -1.87
N SER A 256 -13.08 8.80 -2.25
CA SER A 256 -14.03 8.43 -3.31
C SER A 256 -15.46 8.83 -2.94
N VAL A 257 -15.91 8.53 -1.71
CA VAL A 257 -17.24 8.92 -1.22
C VAL A 257 -17.42 10.44 -1.23
N VAL A 258 -16.43 11.20 -0.74
CA VAL A 258 -16.48 12.66 -0.71
C VAL A 258 -16.56 13.24 -2.13
N LEU A 259 -15.77 12.71 -3.07
CA LEU A 259 -15.81 13.15 -4.47
C LEU A 259 -17.16 12.82 -5.13
N TRP A 260 -17.71 11.64 -4.88
CA TRP A 260 -19.05 11.26 -5.34
C TRP A 260 -20.13 12.19 -4.77
N LEU A 261 -20.09 12.51 -3.47
CA LEU A 261 -21.03 13.44 -2.84
C LEU A 261 -20.93 14.85 -3.42
N ILE A 262 -19.72 15.36 -3.66
CA ILE A 262 -19.51 16.66 -4.34
C ILE A 262 -20.12 16.62 -5.74
N PHE A 263 -19.88 15.56 -6.51
CA PHE A 263 -20.42 15.43 -7.87
C PHE A 263 -21.94 15.38 -7.90
N LEU A 264 -22.56 14.61 -6.99
CA LEU A 264 -24.02 14.56 -6.88
C LEU A 264 -24.61 15.92 -6.46
N ARG A 265 -23.95 16.65 -5.56
CA ARG A 265 -24.35 18.01 -5.18
C ARG A 265 -24.24 18.99 -6.34
N ASP A 266 -23.13 18.94 -7.09
CA ASP A 266 -22.90 19.80 -8.25
C ASP A 266 -23.93 19.50 -9.36
N ARG A 267 -24.29 18.23 -9.57
CA ARG A 267 -25.35 17.83 -10.53
C ARG A 267 -26.74 18.30 -10.11
N LYS A 268 -27.07 18.22 -8.82
CA LYS A 268 -28.35 18.76 -8.28
C LYS A 268 -28.41 20.28 -8.48
N SER A 269 -27.35 21.01 -8.10
CA SER A 269 -27.28 22.47 -8.29
C SER A 269 -27.40 22.89 -9.75
N LEU A 270 -26.81 22.14 -10.68
CA LEU A 270 -26.92 22.43 -12.11
C LEU A 270 -28.34 22.15 -12.64
N LYS A 271 -28.99 21.10 -12.15
CA LYS A 271 -30.38 20.79 -12.49
C LYS A 271 -31.32 21.91 -12.01
N ASP A 272 -31.14 22.35 -10.76
CA ASP A 272 -31.92 23.45 -10.20
C ASP A 272 -31.69 24.77 -10.97
N GLU A 273 -30.47 25.03 -11.45
CA GLU A 273 -30.17 26.21 -12.28
C GLU A 273 -30.83 26.13 -13.66
N ILE A 274 -30.86 24.95 -14.28
CA ILE A 274 -31.55 24.71 -15.57
C ILE A 274 -33.08 24.85 -15.40
N ASP A 275 -33.65 24.28 -14.34
CA ASP A 275 -35.09 24.34 -14.07
C ASP A 275 -35.57 25.76 -13.73
N ASN A 276 -34.67 26.63 -13.23
CA ASN A 276 -34.95 28.05 -12.95
C ASN A 276 -34.77 28.97 -14.16
N VAL A 277 -34.25 28.49 -15.30
CA VAL A 277 -34.27 29.29 -16.54
C VAL A 277 -35.72 29.30 -17.02
N PRO A 278 -36.44 30.44 -16.98
CA PRO A 278 -37.81 30.48 -17.46
C PRO A 278 -37.78 30.09 -18.94
N CYS A 279 -38.32 28.92 -19.26
CA CYS A 279 -38.65 28.58 -20.63
C CYS A 279 -39.46 29.78 -21.17
N ALA A 280 -39.02 30.38 -22.27
CA ALA A 280 -39.61 31.56 -22.89
C ALA A 280 -40.99 31.24 -23.51
N GLN A 281 -41.90 30.72 -22.69
CA GLN A 281 -43.08 29.98 -23.07
C GLN A 281 -44.27 30.50 -22.25
N ASN A 282 -44.58 31.78 -22.45
CA ASN A 282 -45.91 32.39 -22.27
C ASN A 282 -45.95 33.87 -22.69
N ARG A 283 -45.42 34.20 -23.89
CA ARG A 283 -45.59 35.55 -24.48
C ARG A 283 -46.82 35.68 -25.41
N TYR A 284 -47.76 34.74 -25.38
CA TYR A 284 -48.86 34.67 -26.36
C TYR A 284 -50.30 34.68 -25.81
N ASN A 285 -50.54 34.96 -24.52
CA ASN A 285 -51.89 34.92 -23.95
C ASN A 285 -52.19 36.07 -22.97
N ASN A 286 -52.22 37.32 -23.45
CA ASN A 286 -53.01 38.37 -22.79
C ASN A 286 -53.67 39.27 -23.84
N TYR A 287 -54.93 38.92 -24.13
CA TYR A 287 -56.04 39.77 -24.56
C TYR A 287 -55.90 41.21 -24.03
N SER A 288 -55.95 42.24 -24.88
CA SER A 288 -57.15 42.91 -25.45
C SER A 288 -58.00 43.65 -24.40
N SER A 289 -57.86 44.98 -24.34
CA SER A 289 -58.96 45.96 -24.22
C SER A 289 -58.43 47.40 -24.02
N ASP A 290 -58.61 48.21 -25.06
CA ASP A 290 -58.95 49.64 -25.12
C ASP A 290 -58.58 50.62 -23.98
N SER A 291 -57.94 51.73 -24.37
CA SER A 291 -58.50 53.10 -24.33
C SER A 291 -57.45 54.20 -24.01
N SER A 292 -57.37 55.14 -24.96
CA SER A 292 -57.27 56.59 -24.73
C SER A 292 -56.04 57.18 -24.04
N THR A 293 -55.16 57.81 -24.83
CA THR A 293 -54.79 59.22 -24.60
C THR A 293 -54.46 59.90 -25.94
N LEU A 294 -55.42 60.69 -26.42
CA LEU A 294 -55.20 61.82 -27.32
C LEU A 294 -54.23 62.78 -26.63
N HIS A 295 -53.03 62.97 -27.18
CA HIS A 295 -52.17 64.10 -26.82
C HIS A 295 -51.80 64.86 -28.09
N SER A 296 -52.34 66.08 -28.15
CA SER A 296 -52.13 67.11 -29.18
C SER A 296 -50.66 67.49 -29.37
N LYS A 297 -50.22 67.68 -30.62
CA LYS A 297 -49.78 68.98 -31.19
C LYS A 297 -49.16 68.80 -32.57
N VAL A 298 -49.72 69.58 -33.52
CA VAL A 298 -49.31 69.87 -34.91
C VAL A 298 -49.51 68.75 -35.91
#